data_AF-A0A1B6FSD6-F1
#
_entry.id   AF-A0A1B6FSD6-F1
#
_cell.length_a   1.000
_cell.length_b   1.000
_cell.length_c   1.000
_cell.angle_alpha   90.00
_cell.angle_beta   90.00
_cell.angle_gamma   90.00
#
_symmetry.space_group_name_H-M   'P 1'
#
loop_
_entity.id
_entity.type
_entity.pdbx_description
1 polymer ?
#
loop_
_entity_poly.entity_id
_entity_poly.type
_entity_poly.pdbx_seq_one_letter_code
_entity_poly.pdbx_strand_id
1 'polypeptide(L)'
;PIHWTPVYAGGKTNTLLANSVMEGQLMTSVSTPIFDRRNYSERAANLLGVVGTDIPIRQLMKLVPPYKLGVNGYSFIVNNNGHVLYHPDLRPLFVETLKPNYNNVDLSSVELVDSETMSLENNTLLMDLRHDMIEQKEGETELRVKVHYDDMKRVTIRRHKYFYHPIDDTPFSLGLALPDGYGMYEVLAEQEIKLSHINVTEYFKGNNWRVHPDWVYCEYNYANEHYFASPEEQVVHFLSRTRRPGWKWMSLRPRSPHRSSENHAGTKKMEKESYYCDKSLMQSLVFDAMITHDIQRA
;
A
#
# COMPACT_ATOMS: atom_id res chain seq x y z
N PRO A 1 -19.62 5.18 18.08
CA PRO A 1 -18.75 4.06 17.66
C PRO A 1 -18.45 4.18 16.17
N ILE A 2 -17.18 4.02 15.78
CA ILE A 2 -16.76 4.05 14.38
C ILE A 2 -16.87 2.64 13.82
N HIS A 3 -17.46 2.50 12.64
CA HIS A 3 -17.66 1.22 11.98
C HIS A 3 -16.98 1.20 10.61
N TRP A 4 -16.28 0.10 10.32
CA TRP A 4 -15.62 -0.14 9.05
C TRP A 4 -16.41 -1.12 8.20
N THR A 5 -16.58 -0.83 6.93
CA THR A 5 -17.19 -1.77 5.99
C THR A 5 -16.15 -2.79 5.49
N PRO A 6 -16.58 -3.99 5.08
CA PRO A 6 -15.77 -4.84 4.20
C PRO A 6 -15.38 -4.10 2.91
N VAL A 7 -14.45 -4.68 2.16
CA VAL A 7 -14.06 -4.15 0.86
C VAL A 7 -15.26 -4.17 -0.10
N TYR A 8 -15.49 -3.09 -0.82
CA TYR A 8 -16.51 -3.01 -1.86
C TYR A 8 -15.96 -2.28 -3.09
N ALA A 9 -16.68 -2.39 -4.21
CA ALA A 9 -16.28 -1.74 -5.44
C ALA A 9 -16.88 -0.34 -5.43
N GLY A 10 -16.02 0.68 -5.43
CA GLY A 10 -16.41 2.08 -5.55
C GLY A 10 -17.01 2.38 -6.92
N GLY A 11 -17.96 3.32 -6.97
CA GLY A 11 -18.54 3.80 -8.23
C GLY A 11 -17.50 4.53 -9.09
N LYS A 12 -17.75 4.56 -10.42
CA LYS A 12 -16.89 5.14 -11.47
C LYS A 12 -16.57 6.65 -11.35
N THR A 13 -16.97 7.32 -10.26
CA THR A 13 -17.02 8.78 -10.16
C THR A 13 -15.85 9.43 -9.43
N ASN A 14 -14.90 8.67 -8.86
CA ASN A 14 -13.66 9.23 -8.30
C ASN A 14 -12.47 8.99 -9.26
N THR A 15 -12.54 9.60 -10.45
CA THR A 15 -11.45 9.66 -11.43
C THR A 15 -10.33 10.61 -10.98
N LEU A 16 -9.71 10.33 -9.83
CA LEU A 16 -8.50 11.03 -9.38
C LEU A 16 -7.21 10.25 -9.68
N LEU A 17 -7.31 9.02 -10.21
CA LEU A 17 -6.15 8.21 -10.60
C LEU A 17 -6.47 7.36 -11.85
N ALA A 18 -5.91 7.76 -12.99
CA ALA A 18 -5.68 7.02 -14.24
C ALA A 18 -6.88 6.36 -14.98
N ASN A 19 -7.12 6.82 -16.21
CA ASN A 19 -8.07 6.32 -17.21
C ASN A 19 -7.74 4.93 -17.82
N SER A 20 -7.00 4.06 -17.14
CA SER A 20 -6.51 2.81 -17.77
C SER A 20 -6.82 1.53 -17.02
N VAL A 21 -7.66 1.56 -15.98
CA VAL A 21 -8.03 0.32 -15.29
C VAL A 21 -9.54 0.21 -15.21
N MET A 22 -10.08 -0.74 -15.96
CA MET A 22 -11.43 -1.31 -15.78
C MET A 22 -11.54 -2.10 -14.46
N GLU A 23 -10.67 -1.82 -13.48
CA GLU A 23 -10.79 -2.25 -12.10
C GLU A 23 -11.66 -1.23 -11.40
N GLY A 24 -12.89 -1.63 -11.03
CA GLY A 24 -13.64 -0.89 -10.04
C GLY A 24 -12.74 -0.65 -8.84
N GLN A 25 -12.51 0.61 -8.49
CA GLN A 25 -11.60 0.97 -7.41
C GLN A 25 -12.13 0.32 -6.12
N LEU A 26 -11.37 -0.62 -5.55
CA LEU A 26 -11.76 -1.21 -4.27
C LEU A 26 -11.65 -0.14 -3.18
N MET A 27 -12.69 -0.05 -2.35
CA MET A 27 -12.83 0.92 -1.28
C MET A 27 -13.24 0.21 0.02
N THR A 28 -12.92 0.83 1.15
CA THR A 28 -13.56 0.56 2.45
C THR A 28 -14.08 1.88 3.00
N SER A 29 -15.17 1.84 3.75
CA SER A 29 -15.82 3.01 4.31
C SER A 29 -15.69 3.00 5.83
N VAL A 30 -15.33 4.15 6.38
CA VAL A 30 -15.42 4.41 7.81
C VAL A 30 -16.69 5.22 8.08
N SER A 31 -17.53 4.77 9.01
CA SER A 31 -18.86 5.35 9.24
C SER A 31 -19.17 5.57 10.72
N THR A 32 -19.99 6.58 11.00
CA THR A 32 -20.46 6.91 12.34
C THR A 32 -21.93 7.34 12.33
N PRO A 33 -22.77 6.84 13.26
CA PRO A 33 -24.15 7.27 13.37
C PRO A 33 -24.26 8.65 14.03
N ILE A 34 -25.22 9.46 13.58
CA ILE A 34 -25.54 10.79 14.13
C ILE A 34 -26.90 10.72 14.81
N PHE A 35 -26.96 11.12 16.08
CA PHE A 35 -28.17 11.11 16.89
C PHE A 35 -28.65 12.52 17.20
N ASP A 36 -29.97 12.70 17.33
CA ASP A 36 -30.57 13.94 17.81
C ASP A 36 -30.26 14.11 19.30
N ARG A 37 -29.79 15.30 19.68
CA ARG A 37 -29.40 15.64 21.05
C ARG A 37 -30.42 16.52 21.77
N ARG A 38 -31.56 16.84 21.14
CA ARG A 38 -32.51 17.84 21.64
C ARG A 38 -33.38 17.36 22.82
N ASN A 39 -33.64 16.06 22.96
CA ASN A 39 -34.48 15.51 24.03
C ASN A 39 -33.64 14.71 25.05
N TYR A 40 -33.29 15.34 26.17
CA TYR A 40 -32.57 14.70 27.28
C TYR A 40 -33.46 13.85 28.20
N SER A 41 -34.78 13.92 28.02
CA SER A 41 -35.79 13.30 28.88
C SER A 41 -36.22 11.90 28.45
N GLU A 42 -35.89 11.47 27.23
CA GLU A 42 -36.11 10.11 26.74
C GLU A 42 -34.78 9.33 26.78
N ARG A 43 -34.80 8.10 27.33
CA ARG A 43 -33.64 7.19 27.32
C ARG A 43 -33.33 6.63 25.92
N ALA A 44 -34.07 7.03 24.90
CA ALA A 44 -33.90 6.61 23.52
C ALA A 44 -33.35 7.79 22.69
N ALA A 45 -32.12 7.65 22.19
CA ALA A 45 -31.55 8.61 21.27
C ALA A 45 -32.10 8.36 19.85
N ASN A 46 -32.72 9.37 19.24
CA ASN A 46 -33.27 9.26 17.89
C ASN A 46 -32.13 9.31 16.84
N LEU A 47 -32.03 8.31 15.96
CA LEU A 47 -31.04 8.27 14.89
C LEU A 47 -31.44 9.22 13.75
N LEU A 48 -30.61 10.21 13.46
CA LEU A 48 -30.81 11.15 12.35
C LEU A 48 -30.25 10.62 11.03
N GLY A 49 -29.17 9.84 11.09
CA GLY A 49 -28.53 9.27 9.91
C GLY A 49 -27.14 8.73 10.19
N VAL A 50 -26.41 8.38 9.13
CA VAL A 50 -25.03 7.86 9.17
C VAL A 50 -24.17 8.71 8.24
N VAL A 51 -23.02 9.13 8.73
CA VAL A 51 -21.98 9.77 7.90
C VAL A 51 -20.87 8.76 7.69
N GLY A 52 -20.39 8.67 6.45
CA GLY A 52 -19.28 7.81 6.08
C GLY A 52 -18.30 8.51 5.15
N THR A 53 -17.06 8.04 5.18
CA THR A 53 -16.00 8.48 4.27
C THR A 53 -15.36 7.25 3.63
N ASP A 54 -15.32 7.25 2.30
CA ASP A 54 -14.73 6.19 1.50
C ASP A 54 -13.20 6.34 1.43
N ILE A 55 -12.49 5.26 1.68
CA ILE A 55 -11.03 5.15 1.62
C ILE A 55 -10.67 4.15 0.53
N PRO A 56 -9.96 4.57 -0.54
CA PRO A 56 -9.46 3.64 -1.53
C PRO A 56 -8.42 2.69 -0.95
N ILE A 57 -8.55 1.40 -1.25
CA ILE A 57 -7.58 0.37 -0.83
C ILE A 57 -6.17 0.70 -1.35
N ARG A 58 -6.07 1.27 -2.56
CA ARG A 58 -4.79 1.73 -3.13
C ARG A 58 -4.09 2.78 -2.25
N GLN A 59 -4.83 3.61 -1.51
CA GLN A 59 -4.25 4.57 -0.58
C GLN A 59 -3.70 3.88 0.68
N LEU A 60 -4.33 2.79 1.13
CA LEU A 60 -3.83 1.96 2.23
C LEU A 60 -2.55 1.22 1.81
N MET A 61 -2.53 0.62 0.62
CA MET A 61 -1.34 -0.05 0.08
C MET A 61 -0.14 0.90 -0.02
N LYS A 62 -0.38 2.16 -0.34
CA LYS A 62 0.65 3.22 -0.39
C LYS A 62 1.32 3.53 0.96
N LEU A 63 0.70 3.12 2.07
CA LEU A 63 1.27 3.27 3.42
C LEU A 63 2.26 2.15 3.76
N VAL A 64 2.16 1.01 3.08
CA VAL A 64 3.10 -0.12 3.22
C VAL A 64 4.10 -0.06 2.07
N PRO A 65 5.34 0.43 2.28
CA PRO A 65 6.30 0.64 1.20
C PRO A 65 6.73 -0.71 0.59
N PRO A 66 6.33 -1.05 -0.65
CA PRO A 66 6.60 -2.38 -1.21
C PRO A 66 8.10 -2.61 -1.42
N TYR A 67 8.85 -1.55 -1.75
CA TYR A 67 10.29 -1.61 -1.97
C TYR A 67 11.08 -2.10 -0.76
N LYS A 68 10.55 -1.96 0.46
CA LYS A 68 11.18 -2.46 1.69
C LYS A 68 10.91 -3.93 1.97
N LEU A 69 9.85 -4.49 1.38
CA LEU A 69 9.50 -5.91 1.53
C LEU A 69 10.34 -6.80 0.59
N GLY A 70 10.96 -6.20 -0.43
CA GLY A 70 11.68 -6.91 -1.48
C GLY A 70 10.77 -7.52 -2.54
N VAL A 71 11.38 -8.11 -3.58
CA VAL A 71 10.67 -8.60 -4.78
C VAL A 71 9.66 -9.71 -4.47
N ASN A 72 9.96 -10.53 -3.47
CA ASN A 72 9.21 -11.73 -3.14
C ASN A 72 8.45 -11.60 -1.80
N GLY A 73 8.58 -10.46 -1.13
CA GLY A 73 7.79 -10.15 0.05
C GLY A 73 6.53 -9.39 -0.32
N TYR A 74 5.48 -9.56 0.46
CA TYR A 74 4.22 -8.86 0.26
C TYR A 74 3.54 -8.56 1.60
N SER A 75 2.56 -7.67 1.53
CA SER A 75 1.72 -7.33 2.66
C SER A 75 0.27 -7.65 2.33
N PHE A 76 -0.52 -7.83 3.37
CA PHE A 76 -1.95 -8.05 3.27
C PHE A 76 -2.63 -7.55 4.55
N ILE A 77 -3.92 -7.22 4.44
CA ILE A 77 -4.72 -6.82 5.60
C ILE A 77 -5.93 -7.72 5.71
N VAL A 78 -6.24 -8.13 6.93
CA VAL A 78 -7.38 -8.98 7.27
C VAL A 78 -8.26 -8.24 8.29
N ASN A 79 -9.58 -8.43 8.22
CA ASN A 79 -10.50 -7.92 9.24
C ASN A 79 -10.72 -8.93 10.37
N ASN A 80 -11.44 -8.51 11.41
CA ASN A 80 -11.87 -9.34 12.54
C ASN A 80 -12.79 -10.53 12.20
N ASN A 81 -13.13 -10.76 10.93
CA ASN A 81 -13.85 -11.95 10.47
C ASN A 81 -12.96 -12.94 9.69
N GLY A 82 -11.70 -12.58 9.40
CA GLY A 82 -10.81 -13.36 8.56
C GLY A 82 -10.89 -13.02 7.07
N HIS A 83 -11.73 -12.04 6.69
CA HIS A 83 -11.81 -11.58 5.30
C HIS A 83 -10.67 -10.62 4.97
N VAL A 84 -10.12 -10.82 3.78
CA VAL A 84 -9.02 -10.06 3.23
C VAL A 84 -9.53 -8.72 2.72
N LEU A 85 -8.91 -7.64 3.20
CA LEU A 85 -9.12 -6.28 2.71
C LEU A 85 -8.32 -6.04 1.42
N TYR A 86 -7.06 -6.48 1.39
CA TYR A 86 -6.23 -6.60 0.20
C TYR A 86 -5.17 -7.69 0.37
N HIS A 87 -4.83 -8.33 -0.74
CA HIS A 87 -3.77 -9.35 -0.85
C HIS A 87 -3.36 -9.44 -2.33
N PRO A 88 -2.09 -9.75 -2.68
CA PRO A 88 -1.67 -9.89 -4.07
C PRO A 88 -2.53 -10.87 -4.89
N ASP A 89 -3.00 -11.94 -4.25
CA ASP A 89 -3.86 -12.96 -4.87
C ASP A 89 -5.37 -12.70 -4.76
N LEU A 90 -5.78 -11.57 -4.17
CA LEU A 90 -7.18 -11.17 -4.17
C LEU A 90 -7.58 -10.71 -5.58
N ARG A 91 -8.41 -11.50 -6.26
CA ARG A 91 -8.90 -11.20 -7.62
C ARG A 91 -10.39 -10.90 -7.59
N PRO A 92 -10.79 -9.62 -7.49
CA PRO A 92 -12.20 -9.22 -7.39
C PRO A 92 -12.98 -9.39 -8.70
N LEU A 93 -12.29 -9.45 -9.84
CA LEU A 93 -12.89 -9.53 -11.17
C LEU A 93 -12.80 -10.92 -11.78
N PHE A 94 -13.77 -11.22 -12.63
CA PHE A 94 -13.79 -12.34 -13.55
C PHE A 94 -14.21 -11.85 -14.93
N VAL A 95 -13.28 -11.96 -15.91
CA VAL A 95 -13.37 -11.53 -17.31
C VAL A 95 -13.58 -10.02 -17.48
N GLU A 96 -14.55 -9.43 -16.78
CA GLU A 96 -14.85 -7.98 -16.69
C GLU A 96 -15.95 -7.67 -15.66
N THR A 97 -16.37 -8.68 -14.88
CA THR A 97 -17.47 -8.60 -13.90
C THR A 97 -16.96 -8.88 -12.50
N LEU A 98 -17.57 -8.27 -11.49
CA LEU A 98 -17.24 -8.58 -10.10
C LEU A 98 -17.63 -10.02 -9.79
N LYS A 99 -16.71 -10.79 -9.20
CA LYS A 99 -17.01 -12.14 -8.74
C LYS A 99 -18.08 -12.10 -7.65
N PRO A 100 -19.00 -13.06 -7.59
CA PRO A 100 -19.87 -13.19 -6.43
C PRO A 100 -19.00 -13.37 -5.17
N ASN A 101 -19.34 -12.67 -4.10
CA ASN A 101 -18.64 -12.71 -2.79
C ASN A 101 -17.18 -12.24 -2.80
N TYR A 102 -16.75 -11.41 -3.77
CA TYR A 102 -15.40 -10.82 -3.77
C TYR A 102 -15.05 -10.04 -2.49
N ASN A 103 -16.06 -9.58 -1.76
CA ASN A 103 -15.95 -8.82 -0.51
C ASN A 103 -15.79 -9.69 0.75
N ASN A 104 -15.99 -11.00 0.64
CA ASN A 104 -15.96 -11.96 1.76
C ASN A 104 -14.92 -13.06 1.51
N VAL A 105 -13.83 -12.74 0.81
CA VAL A 105 -12.74 -13.67 0.54
C VAL A 105 -11.92 -13.87 1.82
N ASP A 106 -11.84 -15.10 2.31
CA ASP A 106 -11.11 -15.45 3.53
C ASP A 106 -9.60 -15.63 3.28
N LEU A 107 -8.76 -15.34 4.28
CA LEU A 107 -7.31 -15.54 4.20
C LEU A 107 -6.94 -16.97 3.77
N SER A 108 -7.64 -17.98 4.27
CA SER A 108 -7.39 -19.38 3.95
C SER A 108 -7.63 -19.74 2.47
N SER A 109 -8.37 -18.91 1.74
CA SER A 109 -8.66 -19.12 0.32
C SER A 109 -7.62 -18.52 -0.63
N VAL A 110 -6.84 -17.54 -0.14
CA VAL A 110 -5.79 -16.87 -0.92
C VAL A 110 -4.41 -17.44 -0.60
N GLU A 111 -4.16 -17.83 0.64
CA GLU A 111 -2.87 -18.40 1.05
C GLU A 111 -2.84 -19.90 0.84
N LEU A 112 -2.15 -20.33 -0.22
CA LEU A 112 -2.06 -21.72 -0.63
C LEU A 112 -0.90 -22.42 0.06
N VAL A 113 -1.12 -22.98 1.24
CA VAL A 113 -0.09 -23.74 1.95
C VAL A 113 0.28 -25.03 1.21
N ASP A 114 1.57 -25.32 1.15
CA ASP A 114 2.08 -26.56 0.60
C ASP A 114 1.97 -27.70 1.62
N SER A 115 1.23 -28.74 1.22
CA SER A 115 1.03 -29.95 2.00
C SER A 115 1.64 -31.11 1.22
N GLU A 116 2.90 -31.43 1.51
CA GLU A 116 3.59 -32.60 0.92
C GLU A 116 2.96 -33.93 1.37
N THR A 117 2.30 -33.90 2.52
CA THR A 117 1.43 -34.94 3.06
C THR A 117 0.10 -34.28 3.41
N MET A 118 -1.02 -35.00 3.30
CA MET A 118 -2.32 -34.54 3.82
C MET A 118 -2.32 -34.47 5.37
N SER A 119 -1.25 -33.95 5.98
CA SER A 119 -1.15 -33.70 7.41
C SER A 119 -1.98 -32.46 7.75
N LEU A 120 -3.00 -32.66 8.58
CA LEU A 120 -3.86 -31.59 9.11
C LEU A 120 -3.06 -30.40 9.68
N GLU A 121 -1.84 -30.65 10.17
CA GLU A 121 -0.96 -29.69 10.85
C GLU A 121 -0.62 -28.43 10.03
N ASN A 122 -0.43 -28.52 8.71
CA ASN A 122 -0.10 -27.34 7.91
C ASN A 122 -1.31 -26.43 7.69
N ASN A 123 -2.50 -27.02 7.59
CA ASN A 123 -3.74 -26.25 7.62
C ASN A 123 -3.93 -25.63 9.02
N THR A 124 -3.47 -26.28 10.10
CA THR A 124 -3.54 -25.68 11.44
C THR A 124 -2.70 -24.42 11.56
N LEU A 125 -1.46 -24.38 11.05
CA LEU A 125 -0.63 -23.16 11.18
C LEU A 125 -1.22 -21.94 10.45
N LEU A 126 -1.84 -22.14 9.28
CA LEU A 126 -2.56 -21.07 8.59
C LEU A 126 -3.81 -20.64 9.35
N MET A 127 -4.53 -21.60 9.92
CA MET A 127 -5.73 -21.32 10.71
C MET A 127 -5.39 -20.64 12.05
N ASP A 128 -4.25 -20.97 12.64
CA ASP A 128 -3.71 -20.33 13.84
C ASP A 128 -3.31 -18.88 13.53
N LEU A 129 -2.56 -18.66 12.44
CA LEU A 129 -2.27 -17.32 11.93
C LEU A 129 -3.55 -16.51 11.71
N ARG A 130 -4.53 -17.10 11.02
CA ARG A 130 -5.82 -16.47 10.77
C ARG A 130 -6.53 -16.13 12.08
N HIS A 131 -6.53 -17.05 13.05
CA HIS A 131 -7.17 -16.87 14.35
C HIS A 131 -6.49 -15.75 15.15
N ASP A 132 -5.16 -15.74 15.22
CA ASP A 132 -4.42 -14.71 15.94
C ASP A 132 -4.61 -13.32 15.32
N MET A 133 -4.65 -13.23 13.98
CA MET A 133 -4.98 -11.97 13.30
C MET A 133 -6.42 -11.51 13.56
N ILE A 134 -7.38 -12.43 13.68
CA ILE A 134 -8.78 -12.12 14.05
C ILE A 134 -8.87 -11.62 15.50
N GLU A 135 -8.14 -12.27 16.41
CA GLU A 135 -8.05 -11.87 17.82
C GLU A 135 -7.16 -10.66 18.06
N GLN A 136 -6.64 -10.04 16.98
CA GLN A 136 -5.83 -8.82 17.02
C GLN A 136 -4.56 -8.99 17.89
N LYS A 137 -3.92 -10.16 17.79
CA LYS A 137 -2.63 -10.44 18.43
C LYS A 137 -1.48 -10.04 17.52
N GLU A 138 -0.34 -9.73 18.14
CA GLU A 138 0.95 -9.62 17.47
C GLU A 138 1.66 -10.99 17.50
N GLY A 139 2.33 -11.34 16.41
CA GLY A 139 3.15 -12.55 16.38
C GLY A 139 3.86 -12.79 15.06
N GLU A 140 4.53 -13.93 15.02
CA GLU A 140 5.21 -14.43 13.82
C GLU A 140 4.95 -15.92 13.62
N THR A 141 4.97 -16.36 12.37
CA THR A 141 4.88 -17.78 12.02
C THR A 141 5.63 -18.04 10.72
N GLU A 142 5.87 -19.30 10.38
CA GLU A 142 6.54 -19.69 9.14
C GLU A 142 5.68 -20.69 8.40
N LEU A 143 5.40 -20.41 7.13
CA LEU A 143 4.60 -21.27 6.27
C LEU A 143 5.34 -21.54 4.97
N ARG A 144 5.20 -22.77 4.46
CA ARG A 144 5.56 -23.10 3.08
C ARG A 144 4.34 -22.88 2.21
N VAL A 145 4.42 -21.94 1.26
CA VAL A 145 3.29 -21.56 0.41
C VAL A 145 3.61 -21.76 -1.07
N LYS A 146 2.57 -22.05 -1.85
CA LYS A 146 2.60 -22.18 -3.31
C LYS A 146 2.33 -20.81 -3.92
N VAL A 147 3.36 -20.20 -4.46
CA VAL A 147 3.26 -18.92 -5.17
C VAL A 147 3.16 -19.21 -6.67
N HIS A 148 2.18 -18.59 -7.33
CA HIS A 148 1.95 -18.72 -8.76
C HIS A 148 2.53 -17.52 -9.53
N TYR A 149 2.96 -17.77 -10.77
CA TYR A 149 3.55 -16.79 -11.68
C TYR A 149 2.92 -16.94 -13.07
N ASP A 150 3.11 -15.91 -13.89
CA ASP A 150 2.66 -15.86 -15.30
C ASP A 150 1.17 -16.23 -15.46
N ASP A 151 0.28 -15.53 -14.76
CA ASP A 151 -1.16 -15.80 -14.81
C ASP A 151 -1.53 -17.25 -14.43
N MET A 152 -0.96 -17.75 -13.34
CA MET A 152 -1.14 -19.12 -12.83
C MET A 152 -0.57 -20.25 -13.70
N LYS A 153 0.34 -19.95 -14.64
CA LYS A 153 0.97 -20.98 -15.48
C LYS A 153 2.11 -21.71 -14.80
N ARG A 154 2.78 -21.08 -13.84
CA ARG A 154 3.91 -21.65 -13.10
C ARG A 154 3.65 -21.55 -11.60
N VAL A 155 4.13 -22.53 -10.84
CA VAL A 155 4.07 -22.54 -9.37
C VAL A 155 5.46 -22.77 -8.81
N THR A 156 5.79 -22.10 -7.72
CA THR A 156 7.00 -22.36 -6.93
C THR A 156 6.60 -22.43 -5.47
N ILE A 157 7.17 -23.38 -4.74
CA ILE A 157 7.01 -23.50 -3.31
C ILE A 157 8.08 -22.62 -2.65
N ARG A 158 7.66 -21.76 -1.73
CA ARG A 158 8.56 -20.89 -0.97
C ARG A 158 8.23 -20.94 0.51
N ARG A 159 9.26 -20.86 1.33
CA ARG A 159 9.10 -20.66 2.77
C ARG A 159 9.06 -19.16 3.03
N HIS A 160 7.95 -18.70 3.60
CA HIS A 160 7.77 -17.33 4.02
C HIS A 160 7.69 -17.27 5.55
N LYS A 161 8.35 -16.26 6.11
CA LYS A 161 8.14 -15.85 7.49
C LYS A 161 7.08 -14.75 7.51
N TYR A 162 5.99 -15.02 8.21
CA TYR A 162 4.86 -14.13 8.38
C TYR A 162 5.04 -13.35 9.68
N PHE A 163 4.84 -12.06 9.62
CA PHE A 163 4.75 -11.16 10.76
C PHE A 163 3.39 -10.50 10.73
N TYR A 164 2.69 -10.47 11.86
CA TYR A 164 1.37 -9.87 11.92
C TYR A 164 1.20 -9.03 13.18
N HIS A 165 0.49 -7.92 13.02
CA HIS A 165 0.24 -6.97 14.10
C HIS A 165 -1.13 -6.31 13.92
N PRO A 166 -1.89 -6.07 15.00
CA PRO A 166 -3.15 -5.33 14.92
C PRO A 166 -2.94 -3.88 14.49
N ILE A 167 -3.88 -3.31 13.76
CA ILE A 167 -3.89 -1.87 13.49
C ILE A 167 -4.73 -1.19 14.56
N ASP A 168 -4.08 -0.43 15.43
CA ASP A 168 -4.71 0.29 16.55
C ASP A 168 -5.97 1.05 16.13
N ASP A 169 -6.98 1.02 16.99
CA ASP A 169 -8.29 1.69 16.79
C ASP A 169 -9.07 1.24 15.53
N THR A 170 -8.71 0.11 14.91
CA THR A 170 -9.43 -0.46 13.77
C THR A 170 -9.68 -1.96 13.96
N PRO A 171 -10.65 -2.57 13.24
CA PRO A 171 -10.89 -4.01 13.28
C PRO A 171 -9.94 -4.79 12.34
N PHE A 172 -8.81 -4.19 11.96
CA PHE A 172 -7.90 -4.75 10.96
C PHE A 172 -6.58 -5.21 11.60
N SER A 173 -5.98 -6.21 10.99
CA SER A 173 -4.63 -6.70 11.29
C SER A 173 -3.79 -6.69 10.02
N LEU A 174 -2.57 -6.15 10.11
CA LEU A 174 -1.61 -6.13 9.02
C LEU A 174 -0.75 -7.40 9.09
N GLY A 175 -0.62 -8.10 7.96
CA GLY A 175 0.30 -9.21 7.76
C GLY A 175 1.39 -8.83 6.76
N LEU A 176 2.62 -9.24 7.05
CA LEU A 176 3.78 -9.16 6.17
C LEU A 176 4.32 -10.57 5.94
N ALA A 177 4.41 -10.99 4.69
CA ALA A 177 5.06 -12.24 4.31
C ALA A 177 6.42 -11.90 3.70
N LEU A 178 7.50 -12.30 4.35
CA LEU A 178 8.87 -12.11 3.88
C LEU A 178 9.50 -13.45 3.50
N PRO A 179 10.27 -13.52 2.41
CA PRO A 179 10.93 -14.76 2.03
C PRO A 179 12.02 -15.15 3.04
N ASP A 180 12.00 -16.41 3.45
CA ASP A 180 13.00 -16.94 4.37
C ASP A 180 14.41 -16.92 3.75
N GLY A 181 15.41 -16.64 4.57
CA GLY A 181 16.83 -16.59 4.20
C GLY A 181 17.33 -15.28 3.57
N TYR A 182 16.51 -14.53 2.82
CA TYR A 182 16.96 -13.28 2.17
C TYR A 182 16.01 -12.08 2.32
N GLY A 183 14.79 -12.26 2.81
CA GLY A 183 13.81 -11.18 2.98
C GLY A 183 14.02 -10.33 4.25
N MET A 184 14.85 -10.80 5.18
CA MET A 184 15.06 -10.15 6.49
C MET A 184 16.11 -9.03 6.46
N TYR A 185 16.84 -8.88 5.36
CA TYR A 185 17.90 -7.91 5.21
C TYR A 185 17.63 -7.01 4.01
N GLU A 186 17.86 -5.71 4.19
CA GLU A 186 17.84 -4.74 3.09
C GLU A 186 19.26 -4.24 2.80
N VAL A 187 19.52 -3.93 1.53
CA VAL A 187 20.76 -3.28 1.12
C VAL A 187 20.55 -1.77 1.20
N LEU A 188 21.20 -1.16 2.18
CA LEU A 188 21.23 0.30 2.33
C LEU A 188 22.33 0.88 1.44
N ALA A 189 21.97 1.19 0.20
CA ALA A 189 22.82 1.91 -0.73
C ALA A 189 22.09 3.17 -1.21
N GLU A 190 22.64 4.33 -0.88
CA GLU A 190 22.07 5.63 -1.22
C GLU A 190 23.15 6.51 -1.82
N GLN A 191 22.85 7.21 -2.92
CA GLN A 191 23.70 8.25 -3.46
C GLN A 191 23.12 9.63 -3.11
N GLU A 192 23.89 10.46 -2.40
CA GLU A 192 23.46 11.84 -2.14
C GLU A 192 23.34 12.61 -3.48
N ILE A 193 22.18 13.22 -3.72
CA ILE A 193 21.84 13.87 -4.99
C ILE A 193 22.08 15.38 -4.90
N LYS A 194 21.68 16.03 -3.80
CA LYS A 194 21.63 17.50 -3.71
C LYS A 194 23.02 18.12 -3.62
N LEU A 195 23.91 17.47 -2.87
CA LEU A 195 25.29 17.92 -2.66
C LEU A 195 26.27 17.29 -3.67
N SER A 196 25.79 16.44 -4.58
CA SER A 196 26.65 15.79 -5.56
C SER A 196 27.08 16.74 -6.68
N HIS A 197 28.34 16.64 -7.05
CA HIS A 197 28.91 17.32 -8.23
C HIS A 197 28.48 16.67 -9.55
N ILE A 198 28.01 15.42 -9.49
CA ILE A 198 27.63 14.64 -10.66
C ILE A 198 26.20 14.98 -11.08
N ASN A 199 25.98 15.14 -12.39
CA ASN A 199 24.65 15.33 -12.92
C ASN A 199 23.90 13.99 -13.01
N VAL A 200 23.20 13.61 -11.94
CA VAL A 200 22.53 12.29 -11.84
C VAL A 200 21.51 12.03 -12.96
N THR A 201 20.94 13.07 -13.57
CA THR A 201 20.02 12.93 -14.72
C THR A 201 20.67 12.31 -15.96
N GLU A 202 22.01 12.27 -16.03
CA GLU A 202 22.72 11.66 -17.14
C GLU A 202 22.55 10.14 -17.19
N TYR A 203 22.39 9.49 -16.04
CA TYR A 203 22.14 8.06 -15.94
C TYR A 203 20.72 7.67 -16.40
N PHE A 204 19.81 8.64 -16.55
CA PHE A 204 18.42 8.43 -16.95
C PHE A 204 18.14 8.94 -18.37
N LYS A 205 19.17 9.04 -19.21
CA LYS A 205 19.03 9.44 -20.62
C LYS A 205 18.71 8.23 -21.51
N GLY A 206 17.85 8.46 -22.51
CA GLY A 206 17.41 7.42 -23.44
C GLY A 206 16.31 6.52 -22.88
N ASN A 207 16.08 5.38 -23.55
CA ASN A 207 14.94 4.51 -23.28
C ASN A 207 15.32 3.15 -22.69
N ASN A 208 16.61 2.91 -22.41
CA ASN A 208 17.16 1.62 -21.96
C ASN A 208 17.18 1.49 -20.43
N TRP A 209 16.14 1.96 -19.77
CA TRP A 209 15.94 1.85 -18.33
C TRP A 209 14.46 1.89 -18.01
N ARG A 210 14.11 1.35 -16.84
CA ARG A 210 12.73 1.30 -16.32
C ARG A 210 12.78 1.51 -14.82
N VAL A 211 11.67 2.01 -14.28
CA VAL A 211 11.43 2.04 -12.84
C VAL A 211 10.23 1.18 -12.51
N HIS A 212 10.10 0.80 -11.25
CA HIS A 212 8.94 0.02 -10.83
C HIS A 212 7.67 0.87 -10.96
N PRO A 213 6.63 0.41 -11.69
CA PRO A 213 5.47 1.24 -12.02
C PRO A 213 4.61 1.60 -10.81
N ASP A 214 4.57 0.72 -9.80
CA ASP A 214 3.76 0.92 -8.60
C ASP A 214 4.47 1.65 -7.44
N TRP A 215 5.79 1.86 -7.54
CA TRP A 215 6.54 2.49 -6.46
C TRP A 215 6.38 4.01 -6.50
N VAL A 216 6.15 4.60 -5.33
CA VAL A 216 5.97 6.05 -5.20
C VAL A 216 7.31 6.69 -4.80
N TYR A 217 8.12 7.02 -5.79
CA TYR A 217 9.37 7.77 -5.59
C TYR A 217 9.09 9.21 -5.15
N CYS A 218 8.34 9.93 -5.99
CA CYS A 218 7.87 11.29 -5.73
C CYS A 218 6.53 11.48 -6.42
N GLU A 219 5.54 12.07 -5.76
CA GLU A 219 4.24 12.39 -6.35
C GLU A 219 3.74 13.76 -5.88
N TYR A 220 3.05 14.51 -6.75
CA TYR A 220 2.32 15.69 -6.31
C TYR A 220 1.09 15.25 -5.52
N ASN A 221 0.78 15.97 -4.44
CA ASN A 221 -0.40 15.67 -3.64
C ASN A 221 -1.71 15.91 -4.43
N TYR A 222 -1.65 16.80 -5.43
CA TYR A 222 -2.77 17.14 -6.31
C TYR A 222 -2.47 16.67 -7.74
N ALA A 223 -2.81 15.41 -8.03
CA ALA A 223 -2.52 14.75 -9.32
C ALA A 223 -3.20 15.42 -10.54
N ASN A 224 -4.24 16.23 -10.34
CA ASN A 224 -5.06 16.77 -11.42
C ASN A 224 -4.36 17.82 -12.29
N GLU A 225 -3.23 18.36 -11.85
CA GLU A 225 -2.51 19.42 -12.58
C GLU A 225 -1.19 18.95 -13.19
N HIS A 226 -0.67 17.80 -12.75
CA HIS A 226 0.61 17.26 -13.20
C HIS A 226 0.39 15.82 -13.66
N TYR A 227 0.14 15.67 -14.96
CA TYR A 227 0.04 14.38 -15.61
C TYR A 227 1.40 13.99 -16.21
N PHE A 228 1.83 12.75 -15.94
CA PHE A 228 3.00 12.14 -16.54
C PHE A 228 2.55 10.95 -17.38
N ALA A 229 3.12 10.78 -18.57
CA ALA A 229 2.77 9.68 -19.45
C ALA A 229 3.34 8.35 -18.94
N SER A 230 4.46 8.39 -18.20
CA SER A 230 5.05 7.20 -17.59
C SER A 230 5.70 7.48 -16.22
N PRO A 231 5.90 6.43 -15.38
CA PRO A 231 6.63 6.54 -14.12
C PRO A 231 8.06 7.09 -14.30
N GLU A 232 8.72 6.76 -15.41
CA GLU A 232 10.06 7.26 -15.76
C GLU A 232 10.07 8.78 -15.94
N GLU A 233 9.10 9.32 -16.67
CA GLU A 233 8.97 10.77 -16.88
C GLU A 233 8.78 11.51 -15.55
N GLN A 234 7.95 10.94 -14.66
CA GLN A 234 7.72 11.48 -13.33
C GLN A 234 9.00 11.50 -12.49
N VAL A 235 9.79 10.42 -12.50
CA VAL A 235 11.07 10.34 -11.79
C VAL A 235 12.05 11.41 -12.32
N VAL A 236 12.22 11.50 -13.64
CA VAL A 236 13.12 12.49 -14.27
C VAL A 236 12.68 13.91 -13.95
N HIS A 237 11.37 14.19 -13.96
CA HIS A 237 10.83 15.49 -13.57
C HIS A 237 11.28 15.88 -12.15
N PHE A 238 11.10 14.99 -11.17
CA PHE A 238 11.51 15.27 -9.80
C PHE A 238 13.03 15.35 -9.62
N LEU A 239 13.80 14.46 -10.28
CA LEU A 239 15.27 14.53 -10.29
C LEU A 239 15.77 15.89 -10.81
N SER A 240 15.17 16.42 -11.88
CA SER A 240 15.51 17.75 -12.40
C SER A 240 15.20 18.89 -11.42
N ARG A 241 14.17 18.73 -10.58
CA ARG A 241 13.81 19.70 -9.53
C ARG A 241 14.74 19.64 -8.33
N THR A 242 15.37 18.49 -8.03
CA THR A 242 16.26 18.36 -6.86
C THR A 242 17.44 19.34 -6.85
N ARG A 243 17.89 19.79 -8.04
CA ARG A 243 19.00 20.74 -8.21
C ARG A 243 18.57 22.20 -8.06
N ARG A 244 17.26 22.49 -8.09
CA ARG A 244 16.76 23.87 -8.00
C ARG A 244 16.98 24.42 -6.57
N PRO A 245 17.33 25.71 -6.43
CA PRO A 245 17.44 26.33 -5.12
C PRO A 245 16.10 26.23 -4.39
N GLY A 246 16.16 25.91 -3.09
CA GLY A 246 14.96 25.73 -2.26
C GLY A 246 14.38 24.31 -2.23
N TRP A 247 14.94 23.34 -2.97
CA TRP A 247 14.49 21.94 -2.91
C TRP A 247 14.57 21.34 -1.50
N LYS A 248 13.50 20.64 -1.10
CA LYS A 248 13.38 19.89 0.15
C LYS A 248 12.82 18.50 -0.10
N TRP A 249 13.34 17.50 0.61
CA TRP A 249 12.78 16.16 0.63
C TRP A 249 11.56 16.15 1.55
N MET A 250 10.36 16.11 0.98
CA MET A 250 9.10 16.02 1.73
C MET A 250 8.67 14.55 1.86
N SER A 251 9.32 13.80 2.74
CA SER A 251 9.12 12.35 2.92
C SER A 251 7.93 11.98 3.80
N LEU A 252 7.24 12.96 4.39
CA LEU A 252 6.03 12.72 5.16
C LEU A 252 4.83 12.97 4.26
N ARG A 253 4.03 11.93 3.99
CA ARG A 253 2.69 12.11 3.44
C ARG A 253 1.91 13.01 4.41
N PRO A 254 1.16 14.01 3.93
CA PRO A 254 0.33 14.83 4.80
C PRO A 254 -0.57 13.91 5.63
N ARG A 255 -0.38 13.90 6.96
CA ARG A 255 -1.40 13.33 7.85
C ARG A 255 -2.67 14.18 7.68
N SER A 256 -3.85 13.56 7.69
CA SER A 256 -5.09 14.34 7.83
C SER A 256 -4.88 15.28 9.03
N PRO A 257 -5.27 16.56 8.93
CA PRO A 257 -4.94 17.53 9.98
C PRO A 257 -5.52 17.04 11.30
N HIS A 258 -4.66 16.47 12.15
CA HIS A 258 -4.98 16.27 13.54
C HIS A 258 -5.26 17.66 14.10
N ARG A 259 -6.48 17.88 14.59
CA ARG A 259 -6.79 19.02 15.44
C ARG A 259 -5.98 18.87 16.73
N SER A 260 -4.71 19.25 16.71
CA SER A 260 -4.05 19.70 17.92
C SER A 260 -4.78 20.98 18.31
N SER A 261 -5.48 20.92 19.44
CA SER A 261 -6.06 22.05 20.12
C SER A 261 -4.94 23.02 20.51
N GLU A 262 -4.56 23.91 19.61
CA GLU A 262 -3.80 25.11 19.95
C GLU A 262 -4.08 26.19 18.90
N ASN A 263 -4.50 27.34 19.42
CA ASN A 263 -4.90 28.52 18.66
C ASN A 263 -3.78 29.03 17.76
N HIS A 264 -3.78 28.63 16.49
CA HIS A 264 -3.28 29.47 15.41
C HIS A 264 -4.19 29.34 14.19
N ALA A 265 -5.05 30.35 14.04
CA ALA A 265 -5.75 30.65 12.80
C ALA A 265 -4.71 30.85 11.70
N GLY A 266 -4.56 29.81 10.89
CA GLY A 266 -3.59 29.74 9.80
C GLY A 266 -3.75 28.40 9.13
N THR A 267 -4.91 28.18 8.49
CA THR A 267 -5.02 27.19 7.42
C THR A 267 -3.94 27.53 6.40
N LYS A 268 -2.75 26.96 6.56
CA LYS A 268 -1.72 26.96 5.52
C LYS A 268 -2.39 26.28 4.35
N LYS A 269 -2.86 27.09 3.41
CA LYS A 269 -3.21 26.71 2.05
C LYS A 269 -2.08 25.78 1.62
N MET A 270 -2.29 24.46 1.62
CA MET A 270 -1.27 23.52 1.15
C MET A 270 -0.89 24.03 -0.22
N GLU A 271 0.36 24.46 -0.37
CA GLU A 271 0.79 25.15 -1.57
C GLU A 271 0.51 24.24 -2.76
N LYS A 272 0.07 24.85 -3.85
CA LYS A 272 -0.32 24.19 -5.10
C LYS A 272 0.75 23.22 -5.63
N GLU A 273 2.00 23.44 -5.23
CA GLU A 273 3.15 22.59 -5.54
C GLU A 273 3.52 21.59 -4.44
N SER A 274 2.64 21.29 -3.48
CA SER A 274 2.95 20.31 -2.43
C SER A 274 3.14 18.92 -3.03
N TYR A 275 4.21 18.24 -2.63
CA TYR A 275 4.60 16.93 -3.12
C TYR A 275 5.06 16.03 -1.97
N TYR A 276 4.93 14.73 -2.17
CA TYR A 276 5.60 13.70 -1.41
C TYR A 276 6.84 13.24 -2.19
N CYS A 277 7.95 13.03 -1.50
CA CYS A 277 9.17 12.47 -2.08
C CYS A 277 9.88 11.61 -1.05
N ASP A 278 10.02 10.32 -1.34
CA ASP A 278 10.82 9.40 -0.54
C ASP A 278 12.30 9.60 -0.88
N LYS A 279 13.04 10.19 0.08
CA LYS A 279 14.46 10.51 -0.09
C LYS A 279 15.28 9.24 -0.34
N SER A 280 15.15 8.26 0.56
CA SER A 280 15.94 7.03 0.53
C SER A 280 15.70 6.27 -0.76
N LEU A 281 14.43 6.09 -1.13
CA LEU A 281 14.09 5.39 -2.38
C LEU A 281 14.65 6.09 -3.63
N MET A 282 14.56 7.41 -3.69
CA MET A 282 15.11 8.17 -4.82
C MET A 282 16.64 8.09 -4.88
N GLN A 283 17.32 8.14 -3.72
CA GLN A 283 18.77 8.04 -3.64
C GLN A 283 19.29 6.64 -3.95
N SER A 284 18.56 5.59 -3.55
CA SER A 284 18.86 4.21 -3.93
C SER A 284 18.67 3.95 -5.42
N LEU A 285 17.64 4.55 -6.03
CA LEU A 285 17.46 4.47 -7.50
C LEU A 285 18.65 5.09 -8.24
N VAL A 286 19.13 6.25 -7.80
CA VAL A 286 20.30 6.90 -8.42
C VAL A 286 21.55 6.05 -8.25
N PHE A 287 21.74 5.45 -7.07
CA PHE A 287 22.85 4.53 -6.84
C PHE A 287 22.80 3.33 -7.79
N ASP A 288 21.64 2.68 -7.92
CA ASP A 288 21.45 1.54 -8.82
C ASP A 288 21.72 1.92 -10.29
N ALA A 289 21.24 3.09 -10.73
CA ALA A 289 21.49 3.60 -12.08
C ALA A 289 22.99 3.86 -12.33
N MET A 290 23.75 4.30 -11.33
CA MET A 290 25.20 4.50 -11.45
C MET A 290 25.93 3.16 -11.63
N ILE A 291 25.62 2.17 -10.79
CA ILE A 291 26.29 0.86 -10.82
C ILE A 291 25.95 0.10 -12.11
N THR A 292 24.67 0.08 -12.51
CA THR A 292 24.24 -0.62 -13.72
C THR A 292 24.78 0.01 -15.00
N HIS A 293 24.93 1.34 -15.03
CA HIS A 293 25.54 2.03 -16.15
C HIS A 293 27.02 1.69 -16.33
N ASP A 294 27.77 1.51 -15.23
CA ASP A 294 29.17 1.10 -15.29
C ASP A 294 29.31 -0.34 -15.81
N ILE A 295 28.39 -1.24 -15.44
CA ILE A 295 28.34 -2.61 -15.95
C ILE A 295 28.06 -2.64 -17.46
N GLN A 296 27.19 -1.77 -17.98
CA GLN A 296 26.89 -1.70 -19.43
C GLN A 296 28.08 -1.22 -20.28
N ARG A 297 29.05 -0.53 -19.67
CA ARG A 297 30.25 -0.02 -20.35
C ARG A 297 31.43 -0.99 -20.30
N ALA A 298 31.42 -1.95 -19.37
CA ALA A 298 32.46 -2.96 -19.18
C ALA A 298 32.28 -4.12 -20.19
#